data_AF-A0A167MWV1-F1
#
_entry.id   AF-A0A167MWV1-F1
#
_cell.length_a   1.000
_cell.length_b   1.000
_cell.length_c   1.000
_cell.angle_alpha   90.00
_cell.angle_beta   90.00
_cell.angle_gamma   90.00
#
_symmetry.space_group_name_H-M   'P 1'
#
loop_
_entity.id
_entity.type
_entity.pdbx_description
1 polymer ?
#
loop_
_entity_poly.entity_id
_entity_poly.type
_entity_poly.pdbx_seq_one_letter_code
_entity_poly.pdbx_strand_id
1 'polypeptide(L)'
;MAWHFWRNQLPCAELALLAVRAANIVLDAEKAGAVPPKTLRLDALGSRDNRPSISELNAVWDLQRLARAVETLLIAERMTLPDDMMGKHADGSPEDPERMEEWRRGLHKALYRTLIAGAALAGIYQEPWHVVEEGEGLRNRQEMHAHILTGKLRAFLPQFTVLQTITTLAQDTAVYGPLDQWLLNDILSDKESRAAMEHRFECGYGRATTCAGRDGCNLVFGEGSHADGHLVLWELIKMLWVARKLHGQMQGEDDGKDGEDTDDADLGKEMLLAPPRGRAVVVPFQYFSAVTIAGRELAATSPTGRTLNGVAELLEDFWYETGQPTRYEEGLQVAPLHVKFFEHFLRRRLGLRLHLDFFDQDEDMLHHPAGILTLSRTLCLFALDDVQGRSGRGDFCDLEAAAVLSGSEIVERADLPFHTSTFF
;
A
#
# COMPACT_ATOMS: atom_id res chain seq x y z
N MET A 1 5.08 29.90 15.01
CA MET A 1 6.44 29.61 15.49
C MET A 1 6.68 28.11 15.66
N ALA A 2 5.90 27.38 16.48
CA ALA A 2 6.09 25.93 16.69
C ALA A 2 6.10 25.08 15.40
N TRP A 3 5.11 25.23 14.51
CA TRP A 3 5.05 24.46 13.26
C TRP A 3 6.29 24.62 12.36
N HIS A 4 6.81 25.85 12.25
CA HIS A 4 8.00 26.11 11.43
C HIS A 4 9.23 25.38 11.97
N PHE A 5 9.41 25.36 13.30
CA PHE A 5 10.47 24.59 13.94
C PHE A 5 10.30 23.09 13.65
N TRP A 6 9.09 22.56 13.83
CA TRP A 6 8.80 21.13 13.63
C TRP A 6 9.02 20.68 12.19
N ARG A 7 8.61 21.49 11.22
CA ARG A 7 8.82 21.19 9.80
C ARG A 7 10.30 21.04 9.42
N ASN A 8 11.19 21.68 10.18
CA ASN A 8 12.63 21.58 9.97
C ASN A 8 13.28 20.43 10.76
N GLN A 9 12.57 19.84 11.73
CA GLN A 9 13.09 18.78 12.60
C GLN A 9 12.51 17.40 12.27
N LEU A 10 11.31 17.36 11.70
CA LEU A 10 10.59 16.13 11.40
C LEU A 10 10.67 15.82 9.91
N PRO A 11 11.16 14.62 9.54
CA PRO A 11 11.06 14.14 8.17
C PRO A 11 9.60 14.18 7.72
N CYS A 12 9.35 14.81 6.58
CA CYS A 12 8.05 14.76 5.90
C CYS A 12 6.89 15.27 6.77
N ALA A 13 7.14 16.27 7.63
CA ALA A 13 6.15 16.81 8.57
C ALA A 13 4.80 17.17 7.92
N GLU A 14 4.83 17.75 6.72
CA GLU A 14 3.62 18.12 5.98
C GLU A 14 2.76 16.90 5.63
N LEU A 15 3.36 15.81 5.16
CA LEU A 15 2.66 14.55 4.89
C LEU A 15 2.12 13.92 6.17
N ALA A 16 2.89 13.99 7.27
CA ALA A 16 2.40 13.50 8.57
C ALA A 16 1.15 14.29 9.04
N LEU A 17 1.14 15.61 8.87
CA LEU A 17 -0.02 16.45 9.18
C LEU A 17 -1.22 16.11 8.29
N LEU A 18 -1.00 15.95 6.99
CA LEU A 18 -2.04 15.52 6.04
C LEU A 18 -2.65 14.18 6.45
N ALA A 19 -1.81 13.20 6.81
CA ALA A 19 -2.25 11.89 7.30
C ALA A 19 -3.12 12.01 8.56
N VAL A 20 -2.68 12.80 9.55
CA VAL A 20 -3.44 13.06 10.79
C VAL A 20 -4.81 13.67 10.49
N ARG A 21 -4.86 14.70 9.63
CA ARG A 21 -6.12 15.38 9.29
C ARG A 21 -7.06 14.48 8.51
N ALA A 22 -6.55 13.74 7.53
CA ALA A 22 -7.35 12.80 6.76
C ALA A 22 -7.92 11.69 7.66
N ALA A 23 -7.10 11.12 8.56
CA ALA A 23 -7.54 10.10 9.51
C ALA A 23 -8.61 10.62 10.48
N ASN A 24 -8.47 11.85 10.98
CA ASN A 24 -9.47 12.45 11.87
C ASN A 24 -10.83 12.62 11.18
N ILE A 25 -10.87 13.00 9.89
CA ILE A 25 -12.14 13.09 9.14
C ILE A 25 -12.85 11.74 9.08
N VAL A 26 -12.10 10.67 8.82
CA VAL A 26 -12.63 9.30 8.79
C VAL A 26 -13.13 8.87 10.17
N LEU A 27 -12.32 9.08 11.21
CA LEU A 27 -12.67 8.74 12.58
C LEU A 27 -13.90 9.49 13.10
N ASP A 28 -14.05 10.77 12.74
CA ASP A 28 -15.20 11.56 13.17
C ASP A 28 -16.50 11.11 12.48
N ALA A 29 -16.44 10.67 11.22
CA ALA A 29 -17.58 10.05 10.54
C ALA A 29 -17.98 8.72 11.21
N GLU A 30 -17.00 7.87 11.54
CA GLU A 30 -17.25 6.59 12.20
C GLU A 30 -17.85 6.75 13.60
N LYS A 31 -17.33 7.69 14.40
CA LYS A 31 -17.91 8.01 15.71
C LYS A 31 -19.36 8.51 15.60
N ALA A 32 -19.71 9.12 14.48
CA ALA A 32 -21.06 9.57 14.18
C ALA A 32 -21.93 8.45 13.59
N GLY A 33 -21.40 7.25 13.36
CA GLY A 33 -22.10 6.15 12.69
C GLY A 33 -22.40 6.45 11.23
N ALA A 34 -21.62 7.31 10.57
CA ALA A 34 -21.82 7.75 9.20
C ALA A 34 -20.70 7.26 8.28
N VAL A 35 -21.04 7.06 7.00
CA VAL A 35 -20.04 6.74 5.96
C VAL A 35 -19.05 7.91 5.84
N PRO A 36 -17.72 7.66 5.88
CA PRO A 36 -16.74 8.70 5.61
C PRO A 36 -16.91 9.32 4.22
N PRO A 37 -16.43 10.55 3.99
CA PRO A 37 -16.55 11.17 2.68
C PRO A 37 -15.87 10.31 1.60
N LYS A 38 -16.59 10.02 0.51
CA LYS A 38 -16.04 9.30 -0.65
C LYS A 38 -14.98 10.09 -1.41
N THR A 39 -14.88 11.39 -1.14
CA THR A 39 -13.89 12.28 -1.74
C THR A 39 -13.36 13.22 -0.68
N LEU A 40 -12.09 13.03 -0.32
CA LEU A 40 -11.37 13.96 0.55
C LEU A 40 -10.67 15.04 -0.28
N ARG A 41 -10.83 16.29 0.13
CA ARG A 41 -10.09 17.44 -0.43
C ARG A 41 -8.70 17.53 0.21
N LEU A 42 -7.81 16.62 -0.18
CA LEU A 42 -6.47 16.48 0.40
C LEU A 42 -5.62 17.75 0.21
N ASP A 43 -5.85 18.52 -0.87
CA ASP A 43 -5.25 19.83 -1.13
C ASP A 43 -5.49 20.82 0.01
N ALA A 44 -6.70 20.81 0.58
CA ALA A 44 -7.12 21.75 1.62
C ALA A 44 -6.69 21.34 3.04
N LEU A 45 -6.12 20.13 3.20
CA LEU A 45 -5.70 19.63 4.51
C LEU A 45 -4.27 20.08 4.88
N GLY A 46 -3.54 20.73 3.98
CA GLY A 46 -2.18 21.18 4.24
C GLY A 46 -2.08 22.30 5.28
N SER A 47 -0.87 22.53 5.78
CA SER A 47 -0.57 23.61 6.72
C SER A 47 -0.65 25.00 6.09
N ARG A 48 -0.65 25.08 4.76
CA ARG A 48 -0.79 26.32 3.98
C ARG A 48 -2.14 26.99 4.20
N ASP A 49 -3.21 26.20 4.17
CA ASP A 49 -4.58 26.72 4.25
C ASP A 49 -5.09 26.76 5.69
N ASN A 50 -4.60 25.86 6.55
CA ASN A 50 -4.96 25.84 7.96
C ASN A 50 -3.77 25.51 8.87
N ARG A 51 -3.45 26.43 9.79
CA ARG A 51 -2.33 26.26 10.72
C ARG A 51 -2.61 25.10 11.69
N PRO A 52 -1.62 24.23 11.99
CA PRO A 52 -1.81 23.14 12.92
C PRO A 52 -2.17 23.61 14.33
N SER A 53 -3.17 22.98 14.93
CA SER A 53 -3.53 23.07 16.34
C SER A 53 -2.55 22.29 17.21
N ILE A 54 -2.56 22.53 18.53
CA ILE A 54 -1.69 21.80 19.47
C ILE A 54 -1.99 20.29 19.46
N SER A 55 -3.26 19.90 19.34
CA SER A 55 -3.66 18.49 19.26
C SER A 55 -3.09 17.82 18.01
N GLU A 56 -3.15 18.52 16.86
CA GLU A 56 -2.57 18.02 15.60
C GLU A 56 -1.05 17.90 15.68
N LEU A 57 -0.35 18.85 16.32
CA LEU A 57 1.09 18.74 16.54
C LEU A 57 1.44 17.50 17.37
N ASN A 58 0.70 17.23 18.45
CA ASN A 58 0.91 16.02 19.25
C ASN A 58 0.68 14.76 18.42
N ALA A 59 -0.39 14.71 17.63
CA ALA A 59 -0.69 13.58 16.76
C ALA A 59 0.40 13.37 15.66
N VAL A 60 0.95 14.45 15.11
CA VAL A 60 2.09 14.40 14.17
C VAL A 60 3.33 13.81 14.86
N TRP A 61 3.57 14.18 16.12
CA TRP A 61 4.68 13.59 16.89
C TRP A 61 4.48 12.10 17.16
N ASP A 62 3.27 11.69 17.51
CA ASP A 62 2.95 10.28 17.73
C ASP A 62 3.10 9.48 16.43
N LEU A 63 2.68 10.03 15.29
CA LEU A 63 2.88 9.43 13.97
C LEU A 63 4.37 9.35 13.58
N GLN A 64 5.19 10.32 13.99
CA GLN A 64 6.64 10.24 13.84
C GLN A 64 7.24 9.10 14.68
N ARG A 65 6.76 8.91 15.92
CA ARG A 65 7.20 7.82 16.79
C ARG A 65 6.82 6.47 16.20
N LEU A 66 5.62 6.35 15.65
CA LEU A 66 5.18 5.16 14.91
C LEU A 66 6.10 4.86 13.73
N ALA A 67 6.41 5.86 12.91
CA ALA A 67 7.31 5.70 11.76
C ALA A 67 8.70 5.19 12.16
N ARG A 68 9.25 5.69 13.28
CA ARG A 68 10.52 5.21 13.85
C ARG A 68 10.44 3.78 14.40
N ALA A 69 9.29 3.41 14.98
CA ALA A 69 9.07 2.04 15.42
C ALA A 69 9.03 1.08 14.23
N VAL A 70 8.34 1.46 13.15
CA VAL A 70 8.34 0.71 11.88
C VAL A 70 9.77 0.59 11.34
N GLU A 71 10.53 1.68 11.25
CA GLU A 71 11.96 1.62 10.87
C GLU A 71 12.75 0.59 11.68
N THR A 72 12.58 0.60 13.01
CA THR A 72 13.31 -0.30 13.91
C THR A 72 12.92 -1.76 13.68
N LEU A 73 11.63 -2.05 13.53
CA LEU A 73 11.12 -3.39 13.23
C LEU A 73 11.66 -3.89 11.90
N LEU A 74 11.66 -3.04 10.87
CA LEU A 74 12.13 -3.39 9.55
C LEU A 74 13.63 -3.72 9.54
N ILE A 75 14.44 -2.98 10.29
CA ILE A 75 15.87 -3.26 10.47
C ILE A 75 16.06 -4.59 11.23
N ALA A 76 15.23 -4.85 12.25
CA ALA A 76 15.31 -6.07 13.04
C ALA A 76 14.86 -7.35 12.28
N GLU A 77 13.93 -7.22 11.32
CA GLU A 77 13.42 -8.32 10.49
C GLU A 77 14.47 -8.97 9.57
N ARG A 78 15.72 -8.47 9.55
CA ARG A 78 16.82 -8.97 8.69
C ARG A 78 16.40 -9.15 7.23
N MET A 79 15.63 -8.19 6.73
CA MET A 79 15.21 -8.17 5.34
C MET A 79 16.39 -8.13 4.38
N THR A 80 16.14 -8.50 3.14
CA THR A 80 17.18 -8.51 2.11
C THR A 80 17.70 -7.10 1.87
N LEU A 81 18.99 -6.93 2.11
CA LEU A 81 19.74 -5.68 1.95
C LEU A 81 20.48 -5.69 0.61
N PRO A 82 20.89 -4.51 0.10
CA PRO A 82 21.82 -4.46 -1.02
C PRO A 82 23.10 -5.26 -0.73
N ASP A 83 23.65 -5.92 -1.74
CA ASP A 83 24.85 -6.78 -1.61
C ASP A 83 26.02 -6.08 -0.92
N ASP A 84 26.23 -4.79 -1.20
CA ASP A 84 27.30 -3.98 -0.62
C ASP A 84 27.07 -3.62 0.86
N MET A 85 25.86 -3.84 1.36
CA MET A 85 25.46 -3.61 2.75
C MET A 85 25.39 -4.90 3.56
N MET A 86 25.30 -6.07 2.91
CA MET A 86 25.25 -7.36 3.58
C MET A 86 26.49 -7.60 4.45
N GLY A 87 26.27 -7.77 5.76
CA GLY A 87 27.34 -8.01 6.74
C GLY A 87 28.24 -6.80 7.02
N LYS A 88 27.97 -5.64 6.42
CA LYS A 88 28.77 -4.41 6.63
C LYS A 88 28.52 -3.79 8.00
N HIS A 89 27.26 -3.79 8.45
CA HIS A 89 26.85 -3.21 9.72
C HIS A 89 26.31 -4.29 10.67
N ALA A 90 26.77 -4.26 11.92
CA ALA A 90 26.38 -5.25 12.93
C ALA A 90 24.89 -5.15 13.33
N ASP A 91 24.28 -3.99 13.14
CA ASP A 91 22.88 -3.72 13.44
C ASP A 91 21.94 -3.99 12.25
N GLY A 92 22.47 -4.41 11.09
CA GLY A 92 21.68 -4.65 9.89
C GLY A 92 21.19 -3.38 9.19
N SER A 93 21.84 -2.23 9.42
CA SER A 93 21.46 -0.97 8.76
C SER A 93 21.48 -1.08 7.22
N PRO A 94 20.43 -0.59 6.53
CA PRO A 94 20.29 -0.70 5.08
C PRO A 94 21.15 0.30 4.29
N GLU A 95 21.71 1.31 4.96
CA GLU A 95 22.62 2.30 4.37
C GLU A 95 23.72 2.69 5.37
N ASP A 96 24.75 3.38 4.89
CA ASP A 96 25.79 3.96 5.74
C ASP A 96 25.23 5.05 6.66
N PRO A 97 25.81 5.29 7.86
CA PRO A 97 25.27 6.19 8.87
C PRO A 97 24.97 7.60 8.36
N GLU A 98 25.84 8.17 7.51
CA GLU A 98 25.63 9.48 6.87
C GLU A 98 24.43 9.55 5.93
N ARG A 99 23.93 8.41 5.45
CA ARG A 99 22.88 8.29 4.42
C ARG A 99 21.56 7.75 4.97
N MET A 100 21.57 7.26 6.21
CA MET A 100 20.37 6.77 6.88
C MET A 100 19.26 7.83 7.00
N GLU A 101 19.58 9.13 7.03
CA GLU A 101 18.54 10.16 7.03
C GLU A 101 17.73 10.20 5.73
N GLU A 102 18.39 10.05 4.58
CA GLU A 102 17.73 10.03 3.27
C GLU A 102 16.87 8.78 3.10
N TRP A 103 17.41 7.61 3.46
CA TRP A 103 16.67 6.35 3.50
C TRP A 103 15.42 6.47 4.38
N ARG A 104 15.57 6.99 5.61
CA ARG A 104 14.47 7.19 6.57
C ARG A 104 13.42 8.13 6.01
N ARG A 105 13.83 9.21 5.35
CA ARG A 105 12.91 10.15 4.70
C ARG A 105 12.08 9.43 3.63
N GLY A 106 12.70 8.57 2.82
CA GLY A 106 12.01 7.74 1.82
C GLY A 106 10.95 6.83 2.44
N LEU A 107 11.31 6.09 3.50
CA LEU A 107 10.38 5.23 4.23
C LEU A 107 9.21 6.02 4.84
N HIS A 108 9.50 7.14 5.50
CA HIS A 108 8.48 7.98 6.12
C HIS A 108 7.51 8.57 5.08
N LYS A 109 8.00 9.01 3.91
CA LYS A 109 7.12 9.46 2.80
C LYS A 109 6.17 8.37 2.37
N ALA A 110 6.69 7.17 2.11
CA ALA A 110 5.88 6.03 1.69
C ALA A 110 4.81 5.72 2.76
N LEU A 111 5.21 5.62 4.03
CA LEU A 111 4.28 5.38 5.14
C LEU A 111 3.17 6.42 5.23
N TYR A 112 3.51 7.71 5.22
CA TYR A 112 2.51 8.77 5.34
C TYR A 112 1.60 8.84 4.11
N ARG A 113 2.12 8.69 2.90
CA ARG A 113 1.30 8.62 1.68
C ARG A 113 0.34 7.45 1.71
N THR A 114 0.80 6.29 2.17
CA THR A 114 -0.05 5.10 2.28
C THR A 114 -1.16 5.31 3.32
N LEU A 115 -0.87 5.97 4.46
CA LEU A 115 -1.91 6.34 5.45
C LEU A 115 -2.92 7.35 4.88
N ILE A 116 -2.46 8.35 4.13
CA ILE A 116 -3.33 9.32 3.45
C ILE A 116 -4.23 8.62 2.42
N ALA A 117 -3.65 7.73 1.60
CA ALA A 117 -4.39 6.94 0.62
C ALA A 117 -5.47 6.08 1.30
N GLY A 118 -5.13 5.37 2.38
CA GLY A 118 -6.10 4.60 3.17
C GLY A 118 -7.27 5.47 3.66
N ALA A 119 -6.99 6.66 4.18
CA ALA A 119 -8.03 7.57 4.66
C ALA A 119 -8.90 8.11 3.52
N ALA A 120 -8.30 8.45 2.38
CA ALA A 120 -9.01 8.93 1.20
C ALA A 120 -9.90 7.86 0.55
N LEU A 121 -9.54 6.59 0.71
CA LEU A 121 -10.30 5.46 0.18
C LEU A 121 -11.36 4.94 1.16
N ALA A 122 -11.25 5.24 2.45
CA ALA A 122 -12.11 4.69 3.50
C ALA A 122 -13.61 4.80 3.17
N GLY A 123 -14.10 5.98 2.77
CA GLY A 123 -15.52 6.18 2.46
C GLY A 123 -16.02 5.33 1.30
N ILE A 124 -15.18 5.11 0.28
CA ILE A 124 -15.52 4.28 -0.89
C ILE A 124 -15.61 2.80 -0.50
N TYR A 125 -14.68 2.31 0.31
CA TYR A 125 -14.64 0.90 0.74
C TYR A 125 -15.62 0.59 1.88
N GLN A 126 -16.01 1.59 2.69
CA GLN A 126 -16.98 1.42 3.77
C GLN A 126 -18.43 1.57 3.31
N GLU A 127 -18.70 2.28 2.22
CA GLU A 127 -20.06 2.49 1.72
C GLU A 127 -20.87 1.18 1.56
N PRO A 128 -20.34 0.11 0.92
CA PRO A 128 -21.12 -1.12 0.77
C PRO A 128 -21.56 -1.68 2.12
N TRP A 129 -20.72 -1.58 3.14
CA TRP A 129 -21.03 -2.07 4.47
C TRP A 129 -22.17 -1.30 5.12
N HIS A 130 -22.14 0.03 5.05
CA HIS A 130 -23.22 0.86 5.59
C HIS A 130 -24.57 0.61 4.89
N VAL A 131 -24.57 0.44 3.56
CA VAL A 131 -25.80 0.16 2.82
C VAL A 131 -26.44 -1.17 3.25
N VAL A 132 -25.61 -2.17 3.55
CA VAL A 132 -26.07 -3.48 4.05
C VAL A 132 -26.63 -3.37 5.47
N GLU A 133 -25.96 -2.64 6.36
CA GLU A 133 -26.41 -2.40 7.73
C GLU A 133 -27.76 -1.66 7.78
N GLU A 134 -27.94 -0.62 6.96
CA GLU A 134 -29.16 0.18 6.92
C GLU A 134 -30.34 -0.53 6.24
N GLY A 135 -30.09 -1.27 5.15
CA GLY A 135 -31.13 -1.81 4.28
C GLY A 135 -31.71 -3.16 4.71
N GLU A 136 -30.88 -4.05 5.25
CA GLU A 136 -31.27 -5.44 5.51
C GLU A 136 -31.45 -5.74 7.01
N GLY A 137 -31.15 -4.79 7.90
CA GLY A 137 -31.28 -4.95 9.35
C GLY A 137 -30.42 -6.08 9.91
N LEU A 138 -29.35 -6.44 9.19
CA LEU A 138 -28.41 -7.49 9.55
C LEU A 138 -27.66 -7.05 10.80
N ARG A 139 -27.91 -7.73 11.92
CA ARG A 139 -27.47 -7.26 13.25
C ARG A 139 -26.05 -7.66 13.57
N ASN A 140 -25.46 -8.56 12.78
CA ASN A 140 -24.09 -9.02 12.95
C ASN A 140 -23.47 -9.49 11.62
N ARG A 141 -22.13 -9.57 11.60
CA ARG A 141 -21.35 -9.91 10.40
C ARG A 141 -21.57 -11.33 9.89
N GLN A 142 -22.02 -12.26 10.73
CA GLN A 142 -22.28 -13.65 10.34
C GLN A 142 -23.59 -13.78 9.55
N GLU A 143 -24.65 -13.09 9.97
CA GLU A 143 -25.90 -13.00 9.20
C GLU A 143 -25.65 -12.36 7.84
N MET A 144 -24.75 -11.37 7.80
CA MET A 144 -24.34 -10.72 6.56
C MET A 144 -23.65 -11.68 5.60
N HIS A 145 -22.68 -12.49 6.03
CA HIS A 145 -22.08 -13.54 5.18
C HIS A 145 -23.14 -14.53 4.67
N ALA A 146 -24.03 -15.00 5.55
CA ALA A 146 -25.09 -15.93 5.16
C ALA A 146 -26.10 -15.31 4.16
N HIS A 147 -26.36 -14.00 4.25
CA HIS A 147 -27.26 -13.32 3.33
C HIS A 147 -26.58 -12.92 2.01
N ILE A 148 -25.29 -12.62 2.07
CA ILE A 148 -24.40 -12.37 0.94
C ILE A 148 -24.24 -13.63 0.08
N LEU A 149 -24.27 -14.85 0.62
CA LEU A 149 -24.24 -16.06 -0.22
C LEU A 149 -25.56 -16.38 -0.96
N THR A 150 -26.56 -15.48 -0.91
CA THR A 150 -27.84 -15.64 -1.63
C THR A 150 -27.82 -14.87 -2.97
N GLY A 151 -28.72 -15.20 -3.90
CA GLY A 151 -28.83 -14.51 -5.21
C GLY A 151 -28.98 -12.97 -5.13
N LYS A 152 -29.25 -12.41 -3.95
CA LYS A 152 -29.19 -10.97 -3.66
C LYS A 152 -27.79 -10.37 -3.87
N LEU A 153 -26.71 -11.10 -3.58
CA LEU A 153 -25.35 -10.57 -3.71
C LEU A 153 -24.95 -10.32 -5.15
N ARG A 154 -25.40 -11.19 -6.06
CA ARG A 154 -25.20 -11.01 -7.50
C ARG A 154 -25.82 -9.69 -7.99
N ALA A 155 -26.89 -9.22 -7.35
CA ALA A 155 -27.49 -7.91 -7.63
C ALA A 155 -26.85 -6.77 -6.81
N PHE A 156 -26.25 -7.07 -5.66
CA PHE A 156 -25.63 -6.09 -4.75
C PHE A 156 -24.24 -5.64 -5.21
N LEU A 157 -23.31 -6.57 -5.47
CA LEU A 157 -21.91 -6.22 -5.78
C LEU A 157 -21.75 -5.31 -7.00
N PRO A 158 -22.49 -5.49 -8.12
CA PRO A 158 -22.39 -4.59 -9.26
C PRO A 158 -22.76 -3.13 -8.95
N GLN A 159 -23.42 -2.85 -7.82
CA GLN A 159 -23.75 -1.47 -7.43
C GLN A 159 -22.52 -0.69 -6.96
N PHE A 160 -21.47 -1.38 -6.51
CA PHE A 160 -20.27 -0.77 -5.96
C PHE A 160 -19.07 -1.09 -6.85
N THR A 161 -18.64 -0.09 -7.64
CA THR A 161 -17.47 -0.21 -8.53
C THR A 161 -16.24 -0.77 -7.81
N VAL A 162 -16.01 -0.37 -6.56
CA VAL A 162 -14.87 -0.83 -5.76
C VAL A 162 -14.86 -2.35 -5.52
N LEU A 163 -16.04 -2.98 -5.46
CA LEU A 163 -16.19 -4.42 -5.25
C LEU A 163 -16.26 -5.22 -6.56
N GLN A 164 -16.51 -4.56 -7.70
CA GLN A 164 -16.54 -5.24 -9.00
C GLN A 164 -15.16 -5.79 -9.34
N THR A 165 -15.06 -7.08 -9.69
CA THR A 165 -13.78 -7.71 -10.06
C THR A 165 -13.25 -7.18 -11.40
N ILE A 166 -14.15 -6.91 -12.35
CA ILE A 166 -13.80 -6.34 -13.65
C ILE A 166 -14.32 -4.90 -13.71
N THR A 167 -13.39 -3.96 -13.86
CA THR A 167 -13.70 -2.54 -14.03
C THR A 167 -13.01 -1.96 -15.25
N THR A 168 -13.72 -1.08 -15.95
CA THR A 168 -13.14 -0.25 -16.99
C THR A 168 -12.30 0.86 -16.36
N LEU A 169 -11.29 1.36 -17.10
CA LEU A 169 -10.47 2.48 -16.64
C LEU A 169 -11.32 3.73 -16.30
N ALA A 170 -12.43 3.94 -17.00
CA ALA A 170 -13.36 5.04 -16.74
C ALA A 170 -14.11 4.88 -15.41
N GLN A 171 -14.56 3.66 -15.08
CA GLN A 171 -15.18 3.35 -13.79
C GLN A 171 -14.19 3.56 -12.64
N ASP A 172 -12.98 3.00 -12.76
CA ASP A 172 -11.94 3.20 -11.76
C ASP A 172 -11.56 4.67 -11.61
N THR A 173 -11.48 5.42 -12.72
CA THR A 173 -11.21 6.87 -12.72
C THR A 173 -12.26 7.65 -11.94
N ALA A 174 -13.53 7.28 -12.04
CA ALA A 174 -14.60 7.94 -11.28
C ALA A 174 -14.46 7.73 -9.76
N VAL A 175 -13.88 6.61 -9.34
CA VAL A 175 -13.67 6.25 -7.94
C VAL A 175 -12.36 6.82 -7.40
N TYR A 176 -11.25 6.52 -8.09
CA TYR A 176 -9.89 6.74 -7.61
C TYR A 176 -9.26 8.04 -8.12
N GLY A 177 -9.86 8.68 -9.14
CA GLY A 177 -9.30 9.85 -9.82
C GLY A 177 -8.88 11.00 -8.91
N PRO A 178 -9.65 11.38 -7.87
CA PRO A 178 -9.23 12.42 -6.93
C PRO A 178 -7.93 12.07 -6.18
N LEU A 179 -7.81 10.85 -5.65
CA LEU A 179 -6.61 10.41 -4.94
C LEU A 179 -5.42 10.23 -5.88
N ASP A 180 -5.65 9.64 -7.05
CA ASP A 180 -4.66 9.47 -8.12
C ASP A 180 -4.04 10.82 -8.52
N GLN A 181 -4.87 11.83 -8.80
CA GLN A 181 -4.37 13.16 -9.16
C GLN A 181 -3.61 13.83 -8.01
N TRP A 182 -4.09 13.72 -6.77
CA TRP A 182 -3.38 14.26 -5.62
C TRP A 182 -2.00 13.60 -5.45
N LEU A 183 -1.93 12.27 -5.52
CA LEU A 183 -0.70 11.52 -5.32
C LEU A 183 0.34 11.86 -6.40
N LEU A 184 -0.08 11.95 -7.66
CA LEU A 184 0.80 12.36 -8.75
C LEU A 184 1.35 13.77 -8.52
N ASN A 185 0.49 14.72 -8.16
CA ASN A 185 0.91 16.09 -7.88
C ASN A 185 1.87 16.17 -6.69
N ASP A 186 1.62 15.40 -5.63
CA ASP A 186 2.48 15.33 -4.45
C ASP A 186 3.87 14.78 -4.79
N ILE A 187 3.94 13.65 -5.52
CA ILE A 187 5.22 13.08 -5.98
C ILE A 187 5.98 14.08 -6.86
N LEU A 188 5.32 14.68 -7.85
CA LEU A 188 5.99 15.59 -8.79
C LEU A 188 6.31 16.98 -8.20
N SER A 189 5.77 17.30 -7.03
CA SER A 189 6.13 18.52 -6.29
C SER A 189 7.50 18.43 -5.60
N ASP A 190 8.01 17.21 -5.43
CA ASP A 190 9.32 16.94 -4.82
C ASP A 190 10.46 17.19 -5.81
N LYS A 191 10.89 18.45 -5.88
CA LYS A 191 11.95 18.89 -6.80
C LYS A 191 13.29 18.19 -6.57
N GLU A 192 13.59 17.84 -5.33
CA GLU A 192 14.86 17.17 -4.97
C GLU A 192 14.88 15.75 -5.53
N SER A 193 13.80 15.00 -5.30
CA SER A 193 13.69 13.61 -5.79
C SER A 193 13.62 13.54 -7.32
N ARG A 194 12.96 14.53 -7.96
CA ARG A 194 12.93 14.67 -9.42
C ARG A 194 14.30 14.95 -10.01
N ALA A 195 15.02 15.94 -9.48
CA ALA A 195 16.37 16.26 -9.93
C ALA A 195 17.32 15.06 -9.75
N ALA A 196 17.21 14.35 -8.63
CA ALA A 196 17.99 13.14 -8.39
C ALA A 196 17.67 12.03 -9.40
N MET A 197 16.38 11.81 -9.73
CA MET A 197 16.00 10.82 -10.75
C MET A 197 16.47 11.21 -12.15
N GLU A 198 16.32 12.47 -12.54
CA GLU A 198 16.81 12.97 -13.82
C GLU A 198 18.32 12.79 -13.96
N HIS A 199 19.08 13.15 -12.93
CA HIS A 199 20.53 12.97 -12.92
C HIS A 199 20.94 11.48 -13.09
N ARG A 200 20.23 10.55 -12.45
CA ARG A 200 20.48 9.10 -12.61
C ARG A 200 20.31 8.67 -14.07
N PHE A 201 19.27 9.18 -14.74
CA PHE A 201 19.02 8.88 -16.16
C PHE A 201 20.08 9.49 -17.08
N GLU A 202 20.52 10.72 -16.82
CA GLU A 202 21.60 11.37 -17.57
C GLU A 202 22.93 10.61 -17.46
N CYS A 203 23.25 10.13 -16.26
CA CYS A 203 24.51 9.44 -15.99
C CYS A 203 24.44 7.91 -16.19
N GLY A 204 23.25 7.35 -16.42
CA GLY A 204 23.05 5.94 -16.73
C GLY A 204 23.45 4.98 -15.60
N TYR A 205 23.18 5.33 -14.34
CA TYR A 205 23.48 4.48 -13.18
C TYR A 205 22.25 4.19 -12.31
N GLY A 206 22.42 3.29 -11.34
CA GLY A 206 21.37 2.96 -10.37
C GLY A 206 20.13 2.40 -11.05
N ARG A 207 18.94 2.87 -10.65
CA ARG A 207 17.66 2.43 -11.23
C ARG A 207 17.49 2.81 -12.71
N ALA A 208 18.29 3.72 -13.24
CA ALA A 208 18.21 4.10 -14.64
C ALA A 208 18.93 3.09 -15.57
N THR A 209 19.79 2.21 -15.05
CA THR A 209 20.55 1.24 -15.89
C THR A 209 19.64 0.28 -16.65
N THR A 210 18.46 -0.03 -16.10
CA THR A 210 17.48 -0.92 -16.72
C THR A 210 16.78 -0.26 -17.91
N CYS A 211 16.84 1.07 -18.01
CA CYS A 211 16.08 1.85 -18.97
C CYS A 211 16.92 2.64 -19.97
N ALA A 212 18.11 3.13 -19.57
CA ALA A 212 18.96 3.96 -20.39
C ALA A 212 19.45 3.21 -21.64
N GLY A 213 18.84 3.51 -22.80
CA GLY A 213 19.31 3.04 -24.10
C GLY A 213 18.60 1.81 -24.68
N ARG A 214 17.45 1.38 -24.14
CA ARG A 214 16.63 0.35 -24.78
C ARG A 214 15.38 0.97 -25.42
N ASP A 215 15.16 0.73 -26.70
CA ASP A 215 13.92 1.02 -27.45
C ASP A 215 12.68 0.23 -26.92
N GLY A 216 12.70 -0.19 -25.64
CA GLY A 216 11.77 -1.17 -25.06
C GLY A 216 11.38 -0.89 -23.61
N CYS A 217 11.53 0.34 -23.10
CA CYS A 217 10.89 0.67 -21.82
C CYS A 217 9.37 0.66 -22.00
N ASN A 218 8.68 -0.15 -21.18
CA ASN A 218 7.22 -0.30 -21.25
C ASN A 218 6.46 0.88 -20.63
N LEU A 219 7.16 1.75 -19.91
CA LEU A 219 6.56 2.87 -19.18
C LEU A 219 6.14 3.99 -20.14
N VAL A 220 4.86 4.35 -20.09
CA VAL A 220 4.27 5.46 -20.85
C VAL A 220 3.82 6.54 -19.89
N PHE A 221 4.49 7.70 -19.91
CA PHE A 221 4.17 8.80 -18.99
C PHE A 221 3.93 10.10 -19.76
N GLY A 222 2.75 10.70 -19.57
CA GLY A 222 2.30 11.86 -20.33
C GLY A 222 2.45 13.22 -19.64
N GLU A 223 2.87 13.26 -18.38
CA GLU A 223 2.81 14.46 -17.52
C GLU A 223 4.18 14.98 -17.04
N GLY A 224 5.27 14.57 -17.70
CA GLY A 224 6.62 14.99 -17.33
C GLY A 224 7.70 14.35 -18.19
N SER A 225 8.93 14.29 -17.65
CA SER A 225 10.04 13.58 -18.29
C SER A 225 9.90 12.07 -18.13
N HIS A 226 10.69 11.31 -18.88
CA HIS A 226 10.73 9.86 -18.70
C HIS A 226 11.23 9.47 -17.29
N ALA A 227 12.19 10.23 -16.76
CA ALA A 227 12.67 10.09 -15.38
C ALA A 227 11.57 10.37 -14.35
N ASP A 228 10.70 11.37 -14.59
CA ASP A 228 9.53 11.63 -13.74
C ASP A 228 8.60 10.40 -13.67
N GLY A 229 8.38 9.74 -14.81
CA GLY A 229 7.59 8.51 -14.87
C GLY A 229 8.15 7.38 -14.00
N HIS A 230 9.47 7.17 -14.04
CA HIS A 230 10.15 6.20 -13.19
C HIS A 230 10.15 6.59 -11.71
N LEU A 231 10.29 7.88 -11.38
CA LEU A 231 10.12 8.36 -10.02
C LEU A 231 8.72 8.04 -9.49
N VAL A 232 7.69 8.29 -10.29
CA VAL A 232 6.29 8.01 -9.93
C VAL A 232 6.07 6.52 -9.71
N LEU A 233 6.58 5.65 -10.61
CA LEU A 233 6.52 4.20 -10.44
C LEU A 233 7.21 3.78 -9.12
N TRP A 234 8.42 4.26 -8.88
CA TRP A 234 9.20 3.89 -7.71
C TRP A 234 8.52 4.28 -6.39
N GLU A 235 7.99 5.50 -6.30
CA GLU A 235 7.25 5.95 -5.11
C GLU A 235 5.96 5.15 -4.90
N LEU A 236 5.27 4.77 -5.98
CA LEU A 236 4.07 3.94 -5.90
C LEU A 236 4.38 2.53 -5.38
N ILE A 237 5.47 1.90 -5.84
CA ILE A 237 5.85 0.57 -5.36
C ILE A 237 6.29 0.60 -3.89
N LYS A 238 6.97 1.66 -3.42
CA LYS A 238 7.25 1.83 -1.98
C LYS A 238 5.97 1.90 -1.16
N MET A 239 4.95 2.62 -1.65
CA MET A 239 3.66 2.70 -0.98
C MET A 239 2.96 1.33 -0.90
N LEU A 240 2.97 0.57 -2.01
CA LEU A 240 2.43 -0.80 -2.06
C LEU A 240 3.15 -1.71 -1.06
N TRP A 241 4.48 -1.63 -1.02
CA TRP A 241 5.31 -2.38 -0.08
C TRP A 241 4.95 -2.07 1.37
N VAL A 242 4.86 -0.77 1.74
CA VAL A 242 4.48 -0.37 3.09
C VAL A 242 3.05 -0.84 3.42
N ALA A 243 2.13 -0.76 2.46
CA ALA A 243 0.78 -1.25 2.66
C ALA A 243 0.75 -2.74 3.00
N ARG A 244 1.53 -3.56 2.28
CA ARG A 244 1.65 -5.00 2.56
C ARG A 244 2.29 -5.28 3.92
N LYS A 245 3.35 -4.56 4.29
CA LYS A 245 4.01 -4.71 5.59
C LYS A 245 3.11 -4.38 6.76
N LEU A 246 2.41 -3.25 6.70
CA LEU A 246 1.45 -2.88 7.72
C LEU A 246 0.32 -3.90 7.81
N HIS A 247 -0.11 -4.46 6.68
CA HIS A 247 -1.12 -5.51 6.66
C HIS A 247 -0.64 -6.80 7.35
N GLY A 248 0.52 -7.34 6.99
CA GLY A 248 1.05 -8.59 7.58
C GLY A 248 1.26 -8.49 9.10
N GLN A 249 1.81 -7.37 9.57
CA GLN A 249 2.01 -7.12 11.00
C GLN A 249 0.69 -7.06 11.79
N MET A 250 -0.40 -6.60 11.17
CA MET A 250 -1.73 -6.60 11.80
C MET A 250 -2.39 -7.97 11.82
N GLN A 251 -2.12 -8.83 10.83
CA GLN A 251 -2.68 -10.18 10.77
C GLN A 251 -1.96 -11.14 11.72
N GLY A 252 -0.74 -10.78 12.14
CA GLY A 252 0.08 -11.60 13.01
C GLY A 252 0.28 -12.96 12.38
N GLU A 253 0.77 -12.97 11.13
CA GLU A 253 1.17 -14.16 10.38
C GLU A 253 1.89 -15.09 11.36
N ASP A 254 1.13 -16.09 11.81
CA ASP A 254 1.55 -17.12 12.74
C ASP A 254 2.32 -18.07 11.84
N ASP A 255 3.57 -17.70 11.56
CA ASP A 255 4.49 -18.38 10.65
C ASP A 255 4.85 -19.76 11.22
N GLY A 256 3.87 -20.67 11.36
CA GLY A 256 4.00 -22.12 11.52
C GLY A 256 5.15 -22.60 12.40
N LYS A 257 5.58 -21.82 13.40
CA LYS A 257 6.67 -22.20 14.29
C LYS A 257 6.08 -23.13 15.31
N ASP A 258 5.97 -24.39 14.89
CA ASP A 258 5.76 -25.54 15.74
C ASP A 258 6.83 -25.55 16.85
N GLY A 259 6.53 -24.89 17.98
CA GLY A 259 7.04 -25.30 19.28
C GLY A 259 8.31 -24.64 19.85
N GLU A 260 8.59 -23.36 19.63
CA GLU A 260 9.47 -22.61 20.53
C GLU A 260 8.85 -21.28 20.98
N ASP A 261 8.43 -21.26 22.25
CA ASP A 261 8.01 -20.08 23.03
C ASP A 261 9.05 -18.97 22.89
N THR A 262 8.81 -18.02 21.99
CA THR A 262 9.56 -16.77 21.95
C THR A 262 8.65 -15.65 22.41
N ASP A 263 8.78 -15.34 23.71
CA ASP A 263 8.13 -14.23 24.43
C ASP A 263 8.41 -12.83 23.82
N ASP A 264 9.23 -12.72 22.77
CA ASP A 264 9.55 -11.46 22.09
C ASP A 264 8.50 -11.03 21.05
N ALA A 265 7.62 -11.93 20.59
CA ALA A 265 6.61 -11.61 19.56
C ALA A 265 5.43 -10.76 20.09
N ASP A 266 5.22 -10.70 21.40
CA ASP A 266 4.16 -9.90 22.02
C ASP A 266 4.57 -8.44 22.30
N LEU A 267 5.87 -8.17 22.46
CA LEU A 267 6.40 -6.81 22.68
C LEU A 267 6.25 -5.90 21.46
N GLY A 268 6.37 -6.44 20.24
CA GLY A 268 6.15 -5.70 18.99
C GLY A 268 4.68 -5.33 18.75
N LYS A 269 3.76 -6.22 19.16
CA LYS A 269 2.31 -6.03 19.02
C LYS A 269 1.80 -4.98 20.01
N GLU A 270 2.24 -5.00 21.26
CA GLU A 270 1.85 -3.97 22.23
C GLU A 270 2.46 -2.59 21.93
N MET A 271 3.68 -2.52 21.38
CA MET A 271 4.32 -1.24 21.03
C MET A 271 3.71 -0.54 19.81
N LEU A 272 3.22 -1.29 18.81
CA LEU A 272 2.46 -0.74 17.67
C LEU A 272 1.03 -0.34 18.06
N LEU A 273 0.46 -0.97 19.08
CA LEU A 273 -0.94 -0.82 19.49
C LEU A 273 -1.14 0.08 20.72
N ALA A 274 -0.08 0.54 21.40
CA ALA A 274 -0.20 1.43 22.56
C ALA A 274 0.80 2.61 22.55
N PRO A 275 0.29 3.82 22.28
CA PRO A 275 0.54 4.96 23.14
C PRO A 275 -0.72 5.26 23.97
N PRO A 276 -0.59 5.60 25.27
CA PRO A 276 -1.72 5.84 26.13
C PRO A 276 -2.46 7.09 25.62
N ARG A 277 -3.64 6.89 25.03
CA ARG A 277 -4.66 7.88 24.61
C ARG A 277 -4.82 8.20 23.10
N GLY A 278 -4.25 7.42 22.18
CA GLY A 278 -4.33 7.71 20.74
C GLY A 278 -4.98 6.65 19.85
N ARG A 279 -6.31 6.44 19.91
CA ARG A 279 -7.06 5.56 18.96
C ARG A 279 -7.20 6.14 17.52
N ALA A 280 -6.56 7.26 17.21
CA ALA A 280 -6.86 8.05 16.01
C ALA A 280 -5.94 7.81 14.80
N VAL A 281 -4.83 7.08 14.94
CA VAL A 281 -3.80 6.98 13.88
C VAL A 281 -3.84 5.62 13.14
N VAL A 282 -4.54 4.63 13.67
CA VAL A 282 -4.61 3.27 13.08
C VAL A 282 -5.82 3.09 12.17
N VAL A 283 -6.78 4.03 12.20
CA VAL A 283 -8.06 3.95 11.49
C VAL A 283 -7.91 3.67 9.99
N PRO A 284 -7.02 4.32 9.21
CA PRO A 284 -6.95 4.07 7.76
C PRO A 284 -6.56 2.63 7.38
N PHE A 285 -5.65 2.02 8.16
CA PHE A 285 -5.19 0.64 7.94
C PHE A 285 -6.05 -0.38 8.66
N GLN A 286 -6.70 0.02 9.75
CA GLN A 286 -7.81 -0.72 10.32
C GLN A 286 -8.98 -0.85 9.36
N TYR A 287 -9.07 -0.24 8.16
CA TYR A 287 -10.10 -0.65 7.17
C TYR A 287 -9.57 -1.55 6.06
N PHE A 288 -8.25 -1.51 5.84
CA PHE A 288 -7.56 -2.58 5.13
C PHE A 288 -7.46 -3.88 5.97
N SER A 289 -7.56 -3.79 7.31
CA SER A 289 -7.51 -4.92 8.25
C SER A 289 -8.64 -5.02 9.29
N ALA A 290 -9.70 -4.19 9.32
CA ALA A 290 -10.94 -4.46 10.11
C ALA A 290 -11.75 -5.58 9.49
N VAL A 291 -11.37 -5.96 8.28
CA VAL A 291 -11.55 -7.26 7.67
C VAL A 291 -10.99 -8.38 8.58
N THR A 292 -9.90 -8.17 9.31
CA THR A 292 -9.17 -9.16 10.12
C THR A 292 -9.31 -8.96 11.64
N ILE A 293 -9.23 -7.74 12.18
CA ILE A 293 -9.14 -7.51 13.65
C ILE A 293 -10.49 -7.69 14.38
N ALA A 294 -11.62 -7.42 13.74
CA ALA A 294 -12.93 -7.79 14.28
C ALA A 294 -13.20 -9.31 14.23
N GLY A 295 -12.31 -10.09 13.61
CA GLY A 295 -12.29 -11.55 13.73
C GLY A 295 -11.77 -12.05 15.08
N ARG A 296 -10.92 -11.27 15.79
CA ARG A 296 -10.31 -11.71 17.06
C ARG A 296 -11.19 -11.50 18.30
N GLU A 297 -12.04 -10.48 18.35
CA GLU A 297 -13.04 -10.38 19.44
C GLU A 297 -14.23 -11.36 19.23
N LEU A 298 -14.40 -11.91 18.02
CA LEU A 298 -15.33 -13.00 17.70
C LEU A 298 -14.72 -14.40 17.79
N ALA A 299 -13.39 -14.51 17.94
CA ALA A 299 -12.68 -15.79 18.09
C ALA A 299 -12.99 -16.51 19.41
N ALA A 300 -13.59 -15.81 20.39
CA ALA A 300 -14.00 -16.40 21.66
C ALA A 300 -15.32 -17.20 21.59
N THR A 301 -16.06 -17.19 20.46
CA THR A 301 -17.42 -17.75 20.42
C THR A 301 -17.79 -18.57 19.17
N SER A 302 -16.86 -18.86 18.25
CA SER A 302 -17.15 -19.70 17.07
C SER A 302 -17.04 -21.21 17.39
N PRO A 303 -18.05 -22.05 17.12
CA PRO A 303 -17.99 -23.50 17.35
C PRO A 303 -17.12 -24.27 16.35
N THR A 304 -16.66 -23.63 15.26
CA THR A 304 -16.00 -24.32 14.14
C THR A 304 -14.49 -24.11 14.04
N GLY A 305 -13.90 -23.27 14.91
CA GLY A 305 -12.44 -23.10 15.00
C GLY A 305 -11.73 -22.54 13.77
N ARG A 306 -12.46 -22.11 12.73
CA ARG A 306 -11.88 -21.40 11.58
C ARG A 306 -12.04 -19.89 11.77
N THR A 307 -10.92 -19.20 11.88
CA THR A 307 -10.79 -17.74 11.81
C THR A 307 -11.04 -17.28 10.39
N LEU A 308 -11.99 -16.36 10.19
CA LEU A 308 -12.29 -15.75 8.90
C LEU A 308 -11.94 -14.25 8.94
N ASN A 309 -11.01 -13.85 8.06
CA ASN A 309 -10.52 -12.51 7.77
C ASN A 309 -11.33 -11.79 6.65
N GLY A 310 -12.60 -11.45 6.90
CA GLY A 310 -13.38 -10.34 6.27
C GLY A 310 -13.60 -10.30 4.74
N VAL A 311 -13.71 -9.08 4.13
CA VAL A 311 -14.08 -8.83 2.70
C VAL A 311 -13.26 -9.66 1.71
N ALA A 312 -11.98 -9.94 2.01
CA ALA A 312 -11.12 -10.68 1.09
C ALA A 312 -11.61 -12.13 0.92
N GLU A 313 -11.88 -12.82 2.03
CA GLU A 313 -12.48 -14.15 2.01
C GLU A 313 -13.91 -14.11 1.48
N LEU A 314 -14.66 -13.02 1.71
CA LEU A 314 -15.97 -12.84 1.09
C LEU A 314 -15.89 -12.81 -0.45
N LEU A 315 -14.85 -12.18 -1.00
CA LEU A 315 -14.60 -12.12 -2.44
C LEU A 315 -14.08 -13.45 -2.99
N GLU A 316 -13.31 -14.21 -2.19
CA GLU A 316 -12.91 -15.59 -2.52
C GLU A 316 -14.10 -16.56 -2.49
N ASP A 317 -14.94 -16.50 -1.47
CA ASP A 317 -16.19 -17.26 -1.38
C ASP A 317 -17.13 -16.88 -2.53
N PHE A 318 -17.22 -15.59 -2.87
CA PHE A 318 -18.00 -15.13 -4.02
C PHE A 318 -17.49 -15.70 -5.33
N TRP A 319 -16.17 -15.76 -5.52
CA TRP A 319 -15.59 -16.42 -6.68
C TRP A 319 -16.01 -17.88 -6.75
N TYR A 320 -15.83 -18.61 -5.65
CA TYR A 320 -16.16 -20.03 -5.57
C TYR A 320 -17.63 -20.30 -5.91
N GLU A 321 -18.55 -19.45 -5.43
CA GLU A 321 -19.99 -19.62 -5.60
C GLU A 321 -20.54 -19.09 -6.93
N THR A 322 -19.93 -18.07 -7.52
CA THR A 322 -20.50 -17.41 -8.71
C THR A 322 -19.80 -17.71 -10.02
N GLY A 323 -18.57 -18.24 -9.95
CA GLY A 323 -17.71 -18.38 -11.13
C GLY A 323 -17.37 -17.04 -11.76
N GLN A 324 -17.71 -15.90 -11.13
CA GLN A 324 -17.26 -14.60 -11.63
C GLN A 324 -15.75 -14.54 -11.44
N PRO A 325 -15.00 -14.21 -12.50
CA PRO A 325 -13.56 -14.24 -12.48
C PRO A 325 -12.97 -13.32 -11.40
N THR A 326 -12.32 -13.89 -10.38
CA THR A 326 -11.16 -13.27 -9.70
C THR A 326 -9.89 -13.45 -10.53
N ARG A 327 -9.95 -14.32 -11.53
CA ARG A 327 -9.02 -14.44 -12.66
C ARG A 327 -9.87 -14.29 -13.90
N TYR A 328 -9.67 -13.24 -14.71
CA TYR A 328 -10.32 -13.06 -16.01
C TYR A 328 -10.47 -14.43 -16.68
N GLU A 329 -11.66 -14.76 -17.19
CA GLU A 329 -11.74 -15.84 -18.17
C GLU A 329 -10.70 -15.50 -19.25
N GLU A 330 -9.71 -16.37 -19.47
CA GLU A 330 -8.44 -16.13 -20.20
C GLU A 330 -7.18 -15.69 -19.40
N GLY A 331 -7.09 -15.97 -18.10
CA GLY A 331 -5.79 -16.05 -17.41
C GLY A 331 -5.15 -14.74 -16.95
N LEU A 332 -5.89 -13.63 -16.91
CA LEU A 332 -5.42 -12.42 -16.24
C LEU A 332 -5.87 -12.45 -14.77
N GLN A 333 -5.02 -12.15 -13.79
CA GLN A 333 -5.46 -12.04 -12.39
C GLN A 333 -6.13 -10.68 -12.13
N VAL A 334 -7.22 -10.66 -11.34
CA VAL A 334 -7.80 -9.41 -10.84
C VAL A 334 -7.01 -8.99 -9.60
N ALA A 335 -6.52 -7.76 -9.61
CA ALA A 335 -5.81 -7.18 -8.48
C ALA A 335 -6.69 -7.27 -7.21
N PRO A 336 -6.20 -7.85 -6.10
CA PRO A 336 -6.92 -7.89 -4.84
C PRO A 336 -7.51 -6.54 -4.45
N LEU A 337 -8.61 -6.54 -3.69
CA LEU A 337 -9.37 -5.33 -3.37
C LEU A 337 -8.50 -4.19 -2.81
N HIS A 338 -7.51 -4.54 -2.00
CA HIS A 338 -6.57 -3.62 -1.36
C HIS A 338 -5.52 -3.04 -2.33
N VAL A 339 -5.26 -3.67 -3.47
CA VAL A 339 -4.30 -3.16 -4.48
C VAL A 339 -4.97 -2.48 -5.68
N LYS A 340 -6.30 -2.51 -5.80
CA LYS A 340 -7.02 -1.93 -6.97
C LYS A 340 -6.66 -0.48 -7.26
N PHE A 341 -6.45 0.33 -6.22
CA PHE A 341 -5.98 1.71 -6.41
C PHE A 341 -4.61 1.77 -7.11
N PHE A 342 -3.67 0.92 -6.72
CA PHE A 342 -2.33 0.87 -7.32
C PHE A 342 -2.41 0.41 -8.78
N GLU A 343 -3.22 -0.61 -9.06
CA GLU A 343 -3.47 -1.11 -10.42
C GLU A 343 -4.13 -0.02 -11.30
N HIS A 344 -5.14 0.69 -10.78
CA HIS A 344 -5.72 1.85 -11.45
C HIS A 344 -4.67 2.91 -11.78
N PHE A 345 -3.85 3.26 -10.79
CA PHE A 345 -2.83 4.30 -10.93
C PHE A 345 -1.80 3.92 -12.01
N LEU A 346 -1.28 2.68 -11.96
CA LEU A 346 -0.35 2.14 -12.95
C LEU A 346 -0.94 2.21 -14.36
N ARG A 347 -2.17 1.72 -14.54
CA ARG A 347 -2.84 1.69 -15.85
C ARG A 347 -3.07 3.08 -16.39
N ARG A 348 -3.56 4.00 -15.53
CA ARG A 348 -3.93 5.35 -15.93
C ARG A 348 -2.73 6.24 -16.23
N ARG A 349 -1.75 6.26 -15.33
CA ARG A 349 -0.65 7.24 -15.35
C ARG A 349 0.57 6.72 -16.09
N LEU A 350 0.80 5.41 -16.05
CA LEU A 350 2.04 4.81 -16.54
C LEU A 350 1.83 3.83 -17.70
N GLY A 351 0.59 3.46 -18.03
CA GLY A 351 0.30 2.45 -19.05
C GLY A 351 0.81 1.05 -18.65
N LEU A 352 0.92 0.80 -17.35
CA LEU A 352 1.46 -0.42 -16.77
C LEU A 352 0.38 -1.18 -15.98
N ARG A 353 0.64 -2.45 -15.70
CA ARG A 353 -0.09 -3.28 -14.73
C ARG A 353 0.90 -4.10 -13.90
N LEU A 354 0.51 -4.58 -12.73
CA LEU A 354 1.29 -5.59 -12.02
C LEU A 354 1.34 -6.88 -12.86
N HIS A 355 2.42 -7.67 -12.74
CA HIS A 355 2.49 -8.97 -13.41
C HIS A 355 1.30 -9.85 -13.02
N LEU A 356 0.85 -10.69 -13.95
CA LEU A 356 -0.30 -11.56 -13.72
C LEU A 356 -0.08 -12.51 -12.55
N ASP A 357 1.13 -13.02 -12.40
CA ASP A 357 1.46 -13.96 -11.32
C ASP A 357 1.96 -13.25 -10.05
N PHE A 358 1.85 -11.92 -9.99
CA PHE A 358 2.36 -11.12 -8.87
C PHE A 358 1.69 -11.47 -7.53
N PHE A 359 0.40 -11.86 -7.58
CA PHE A 359 -0.37 -12.25 -6.40
C PHE A 359 -0.58 -13.75 -6.28
N ASP A 360 0.04 -14.56 -7.15
CA ASP A 360 -0.08 -16.00 -7.01
C ASP A 360 0.64 -16.46 -5.73
N GLN A 361 -0.08 -17.20 -4.89
CA GLN A 361 0.42 -17.74 -3.63
C GLN A 361 0.62 -19.25 -3.69
N ASP A 362 0.55 -19.85 -4.89
CA ASP A 362 0.79 -21.29 -5.03
C ASP A 362 2.12 -21.66 -4.34
N GLU A 363 2.10 -22.70 -3.50
CA GLU A 363 3.25 -23.07 -2.65
C GLU A 363 4.46 -23.45 -3.53
N ASP A 364 4.22 -24.01 -4.71
CA ASP A 364 5.25 -24.30 -5.71
C ASP A 364 5.84 -23.02 -6.34
N MET A 365 5.15 -21.88 -6.20
CA MET A 365 5.51 -20.53 -6.66
C MET A 365 5.96 -19.61 -5.52
N LEU A 366 6.20 -20.13 -4.30
CA LEU A 366 6.84 -19.38 -3.19
C LEU A 366 8.22 -18.81 -3.58
N HIS A 367 8.80 -19.32 -4.67
CA HIS A 367 10.04 -18.84 -5.27
C HIS A 367 9.82 -18.00 -6.53
N HIS A 368 8.59 -17.57 -6.84
CA HIS A 368 8.38 -16.67 -7.97
C HIS A 368 9.12 -15.36 -7.66
N PRO A 369 10.15 -15.03 -8.43
CA PRO A 369 11.08 -14.01 -8.00
C PRO A 369 10.47 -12.63 -7.99
N ALA A 370 9.39 -12.41 -8.74
CA ALA A 370 8.66 -11.16 -8.79
C ALA A 370 7.36 -11.15 -7.96
N GLY A 371 7.12 -12.14 -7.07
CA GLY A 371 5.88 -12.22 -6.30
C GLY A 371 5.76 -11.18 -5.17
N ILE A 372 4.54 -10.95 -4.69
CA ILE A 372 4.24 -10.01 -3.58
C ILE A 372 4.95 -10.37 -2.28
N LEU A 373 5.15 -11.67 -2.00
CA LEU A 373 5.88 -12.13 -0.81
C LEU A 373 7.36 -11.75 -0.91
N THR A 374 7.99 -12.03 -2.05
CA THR A 374 9.38 -11.64 -2.34
C THR A 374 9.55 -10.13 -2.24
N LEU A 375 8.64 -9.37 -2.87
CA LEU A 375 8.62 -7.91 -2.76
C LEU A 375 8.61 -7.46 -1.29
N SER A 376 7.75 -8.07 -0.46
CA SER A 376 7.63 -7.73 0.96
C SER A 376 8.89 -8.04 1.78
N ARG A 377 9.79 -8.91 1.31
CA ARG A 377 11.06 -9.24 1.99
C ARG A 377 12.23 -8.37 1.55
N THR A 378 12.08 -7.57 0.49
CA THR A 378 13.17 -6.77 -0.07
C THR A 378 13.18 -5.33 0.48
N LEU A 379 14.20 -4.96 1.25
CA LEU A 379 14.42 -3.55 1.64
C LEU A 379 15.12 -2.72 0.56
N CYS A 380 15.72 -3.37 -0.44
CA CYS A 380 16.44 -2.73 -1.55
C CYS A 380 15.59 -1.71 -2.35
N LEU A 381 14.26 -1.71 -2.18
CA LEU A 381 13.40 -0.64 -2.72
C LEU A 381 13.72 0.74 -2.15
N PHE A 382 14.18 0.80 -0.91
CA PHE A 382 14.55 2.06 -0.24
C PHE A 382 16.04 2.36 -0.34
N ALA A 383 16.84 1.43 -0.87
CA ALA A 383 18.28 1.63 -1.04
C ALA A 383 18.56 2.80 -1.99
N LEU A 384 19.59 3.57 -1.66
CA LEU A 384 20.05 4.72 -2.44
C LEU A 384 20.93 4.22 -3.58
N ASP A 385 20.60 4.55 -4.82
CA ASP A 385 21.18 3.94 -6.02
C ASP A 385 22.28 4.77 -6.70
N ASP A 386 22.72 5.85 -6.07
CA ASP A 386 23.88 6.69 -6.38
C ASP A 386 25.20 6.17 -5.79
N VAL A 387 25.19 4.96 -5.22
CA VAL A 387 26.41 4.29 -4.74
C VAL A 387 27.19 3.71 -5.92
N GLN A 388 28.44 4.12 -6.06
CA GLN A 388 29.35 3.56 -7.07
C GLN A 388 29.54 2.06 -6.83
N GLY A 389 29.30 1.25 -7.86
CA GLY A 389 29.43 -0.22 -7.79
C GLY A 389 28.16 -0.94 -7.36
N ARG A 390 27.13 -0.23 -6.89
CA ARG A 390 25.79 -0.80 -6.68
C ARG A 390 25.12 -0.95 -8.04
N SER A 391 25.40 -2.05 -8.73
CA SER A 391 24.83 -2.32 -10.05
C SER A 391 23.36 -2.71 -9.93
N GLY A 392 22.51 -2.06 -10.71
CA GLY A 392 21.20 -2.62 -11.00
C GLY A 392 21.36 -3.93 -11.77
N ARG A 393 20.91 -5.04 -11.16
CA ARG A 393 20.64 -6.35 -11.78
C ARG A 393 21.85 -7.19 -12.24
N GLY A 394 22.11 -8.29 -11.54
CA GLY A 394 22.55 -9.58 -12.11
C GLY A 394 21.33 -10.38 -12.60
N ASP A 395 21.49 -11.37 -13.47
CA ASP A 395 20.43 -12.02 -14.27
C ASP A 395 19.00 -12.11 -13.65
N PHE A 396 18.08 -11.47 -14.39
CA PHE A 396 16.62 -11.31 -14.38
C PHE A 396 15.64 -12.00 -13.40
N CYS A 397 16.01 -12.90 -12.51
CA CYS A 397 15.03 -13.76 -11.84
C CYS A 397 15.16 -13.82 -10.31
N ASP A 398 15.60 -12.77 -9.61
CA ASP A 398 15.53 -12.76 -8.15
C ASP A 398 15.43 -11.32 -7.61
N LEU A 399 14.25 -10.91 -7.10
CA LEU A 399 14.09 -9.62 -6.40
C LEU A 399 14.97 -9.55 -5.14
N GLU A 400 15.32 -10.69 -4.54
CA GLU A 400 16.20 -10.74 -3.37
C GLU A 400 17.66 -10.45 -3.76
N ALA A 401 18.10 -10.88 -4.94
CA ALA A 401 19.45 -10.61 -5.43
C ALA A 401 19.65 -9.20 -6.02
N ALA A 402 18.60 -8.37 -6.06
CA ALA A 402 18.69 -7.04 -6.64
C ALA A 402 19.23 -6.01 -5.62
N ALA A 403 20.42 -5.47 -5.89
CA ALA A 403 21.00 -4.41 -5.05
C ALA A 403 20.14 -3.12 -5.03
N VAL A 404 19.41 -2.84 -6.12
CA VAL A 404 18.42 -1.76 -6.22
C VAL A 404 17.25 -2.21 -7.09
N LEU A 405 16.03 -1.80 -6.70
CA LEU A 405 14.81 -2.08 -7.43
C LEU A 405 14.17 -0.79 -7.93
N SER A 406 13.80 -0.77 -9.22
CA SER A 406 13.13 0.37 -9.85
C SER A 406 11.60 0.26 -9.81
N GLY A 407 11.07 -0.90 -9.41
CA GLY A 407 9.65 -1.24 -9.51
C GLY A 407 9.25 -1.74 -10.89
N SER A 408 10.10 -1.59 -11.91
CA SER A 408 9.86 -2.11 -13.26
C SER A 408 9.90 -3.65 -13.33
N GLU A 409 10.45 -4.29 -12.30
CA GLU A 409 10.64 -5.74 -12.22
C GLU A 409 9.35 -6.49 -11.87
N ILE A 410 8.32 -5.78 -11.40
CA ILE A 410 7.04 -6.37 -10.95
C ILE A 410 5.85 -5.89 -11.80
N VAL A 411 6.12 -5.17 -12.87
CA VAL A 411 5.10 -4.57 -13.74
C VAL A 411 5.37 -4.91 -15.20
N GLU A 412 4.29 -4.96 -15.97
CA GLU A 412 4.33 -5.13 -17.41
C GLU A 412 3.45 -4.08 -18.09
N ARG A 413 3.55 -3.99 -19.42
CA ARG A 413 2.70 -3.08 -20.18
C ARG A 413 1.25 -3.50 -20.01
N ALA A 414 0.39 -2.58 -19.59
CA ALA A 414 -1.04 -2.81 -19.67
C ALA A 414 -1.41 -2.85 -21.14
N ASP A 415 -1.96 -3.98 -21.61
CA ASP A 415 -2.54 -4.05 -22.94
C ASP A 415 -3.59 -2.93 -23.05
N LEU A 416 -3.34 -1.95 -23.94
CA LEU A 416 -4.33 -0.94 -24.29
C LEU A 416 -5.58 -1.67 -24.81
N PRO A 417 -6.77 -1.18 -24.46
CA PRO A 417 -7.93 -2.01 -24.17
C PRO A 417 -8.17 -3.06 -25.25
N PHE A 418 -8.46 -4.28 -24.78
CA PHE A 418 -9.28 -5.26 -25.49
C PHE A 418 -10.28 -4.48 -26.35
N HIS A 419 -10.03 -4.46 -27.67
CA HIS A 419 -11.05 -4.04 -28.60
C HIS A 419 -12.30 -4.79 -28.19
N THR A 420 -13.38 -4.06 -27.96
CA THR A 420 -14.71 -4.55 -27.62
C THR A 420 -15.12 -5.59 -28.64
N SER A 421 -14.69 -6.84 -28.44
CA SER A 421 -15.37 -8.00 -28.96
C SER A 421 -16.70 -7.97 -28.22
N THR A 422 -17.69 -7.42 -28.89
CA THR A 422 -19.10 -7.47 -28.47
C THR A 422 -19.44 -8.93 -28.21
N PHE A 423 -19.35 -9.35 -26.95
CA PHE A 423 -20.04 -10.54 -26.48
C PHE A 423 -21.52 -10.19 -26.43
N PHE A 424 -22.23 -10.59 -27.48
CA PHE A 424 -23.69 -10.58 -27.57
C PHE A 424 -24.27 -11.89 -27.02
#